data_AF-A0A9W8TE12-F1
#
_entry.id   AF-A0A9W8TE12-F1
#
_cell.length_a   1.000
_cell.length_b   1.000
_cell.length_c   1.000
_cell.angle_alpha   90.00
_cell.angle_beta   90.00
_cell.angle_gamma   90.00
#
_symmetry.space_group_name_H-M   'P 1'
#
loop_
_entity.id
_entity.type
_entity.pdbx_description
1 polymer ?
#
loop_
_entity_poly.entity_id
_entity_poly.type
_entity_poly.pdbx_seq_one_letter_code
_entity_poly.pdbx_strand_id
1 'polypeptide(L)'
;MAMAPPLKLYDLGQIDHIGDPEEYDEDDMMARAKPKYYKSTKILGHLYRSVDENKIWHENIHRKIDTGGPSVWDQLLTIVETEIVKYKLDIDWKRRTEEAWKIRNVYESTISDNMWRFSENARSCLSEVEVFCGFILNKKGGQTRRQRDSSIKLKEEIDRIMTWIVKQIRDRGVGNDAETLSTTTEASAAPNRWRENAVELCWACVAVACIKKEDAPVVYHGTGELQSFRVVAACCLLKELNNLARKMDAANSGGGFVGVGRGGRGGKRMTLPLR
;
A
#
# COMPACT_ATOMS: atom_id res chain seq x y z
N MET A 1 4.62 27.27 -5.65
CA MET A 1 6.06 27.05 -5.89
C MET A 1 6.82 27.91 -4.89
N ALA A 2 7.64 27.34 -4.00
CA ALA A 2 8.55 28.17 -3.22
C ALA A 2 9.67 28.59 -4.17
N MET A 3 9.68 29.86 -4.59
CA MET A 3 10.81 30.41 -5.32
C MET A 3 12.06 30.17 -4.48
N ALA A 4 13.08 29.55 -5.08
CA ALA A 4 14.38 29.48 -4.43
C ALA A 4 14.77 30.90 -4.01
N PRO A 5 15.30 31.10 -2.78
CA PRO A 5 15.74 32.42 -2.37
C PRO A 5 16.70 32.98 -3.42
N PRO A 6 16.59 34.26 -3.78
CA PRO A 6 17.36 34.85 -4.87
C PRO A 6 18.86 34.65 -4.60
N LEU A 7 19.48 33.79 -5.41
CA LEU A 7 20.88 33.43 -5.26
C LEU A 7 21.72 34.51 -5.94
N LYS A 8 22.24 35.45 -5.14
CA LYS A 8 23.19 36.47 -5.63
C LYS A 8 24.53 35.80 -5.86
N LEU A 9 24.93 35.73 -7.13
CA LEU A 9 26.24 35.25 -7.54
C LEU A 9 27.21 36.44 -7.59
N TYR A 10 28.37 36.27 -6.98
CA TYR A 10 29.46 37.25 -7.00
C TYR A 10 30.56 36.77 -7.95
N ASP A 11 31.30 37.71 -8.53
CA ASP A 11 32.51 37.39 -9.28
C ASP A 11 33.68 37.08 -8.34
N LEU A 12 34.64 36.30 -8.83
CA LEU A 12 35.81 35.89 -8.06
C LEU A 12 36.59 37.15 -7.62
N GLY A 13 36.71 37.37 -6.31
CA GLY A 13 37.36 38.56 -5.73
C GLY A 13 36.39 39.63 -5.19
N GLN A 14 35.07 39.47 -5.36
CA GLN A 14 34.05 40.36 -4.76
C GLN A 14 33.57 39.91 -3.37
N ILE A 15 34.11 38.81 -2.85
CA ILE A 15 33.76 38.27 -1.52
C ILE A 15 34.96 38.55 -0.61
N ASP A 16 34.85 39.57 0.22
CA ASP A 16 35.82 39.81 1.28
C ASP A 16 35.74 38.67 2.30
N HIS A 17 36.87 38.00 2.53
CA HIS A 17 37.00 36.87 3.46
C HIS A 17 37.16 37.30 4.92
N ILE A 18 37.20 38.60 5.18
CA ILE A 18 37.31 39.21 6.51
C ILE A 18 35.97 39.91 6.74
N GLY A 19 35.23 39.44 7.74
CA GLY A 19 33.82 39.80 7.92
C GLY A 19 33.61 41.28 8.16
N ASP A 20 32.94 41.93 7.22
CA ASP A 20 32.33 43.24 7.45
C ASP A 20 31.05 43.06 8.29
N PRO A 21 30.91 43.77 9.42
CA PRO A 21 29.76 43.64 10.29
C PRO A 21 28.64 44.55 9.78
N GLU A 22 27.86 44.10 8.79
CA GLU A 22 26.67 44.84 8.37
C GLU A 22 25.36 44.08 8.63
N GLU A 23 24.54 44.77 9.43
CA GLU A 23 23.12 44.62 9.75
C GLU A 23 22.66 43.27 10.32
N TYR A 24 22.84 43.16 11.63
CA TYR A 24 22.02 42.31 12.47
C TYR A 24 20.59 42.88 12.49
N ASP A 25 19.64 42.19 11.85
CA ASP A 25 18.23 42.31 12.26
C ASP A 25 18.15 41.75 13.70
N GLU A 26 17.86 42.61 14.67
CA GLU A 26 17.90 42.31 16.12
C GLU A 26 16.95 41.17 16.56
N ASP A 27 16.10 40.66 15.68
CA ASP A 27 15.07 39.66 16.01
C ASP A 27 15.44 38.20 15.68
N ASP A 28 16.57 37.91 15.02
CA ASP A 28 16.94 36.54 14.63
C ASP A 28 18.24 36.07 15.33
N MET A 29 18.11 35.54 16.56
CA MET A 29 19.18 34.95 17.38
C MET A 29 19.88 33.73 16.73
N MET A 30 19.55 33.38 15.49
CA MET A 30 20.10 32.27 14.70
C MET A 30 20.58 32.68 13.30
N ALA A 31 20.76 33.98 13.03
CA ALA A 31 21.28 34.46 11.74
C ALA A 31 22.77 34.09 11.55
N ARG A 32 23.04 32.85 11.11
CA ARG A 32 24.33 32.49 10.51
C ARG A 32 24.53 33.36 9.27
N ALA A 33 25.70 33.98 9.14
CA ALA A 33 26.06 34.80 7.99
C ALA A 33 25.63 34.12 6.68
N LYS A 34 24.85 34.83 5.86
CA LYS A 34 24.35 34.31 4.58
C LYS A 34 25.56 33.91 3.73
N PRO A 35 25.72 32.63 3.34
CA PRO A 35 26.87 32.20 2.56
C PRO A 35 26.88 32.92 1.21
N LYS A 36 27.96 33.65 0.91
CA LYS A 36 28.20 34.28 -0.39
C LYS A 36 28.83 33.25 -1.34
N TYR A 37 28.30 33.14 -2.57
CA TYR A 37 28.77 32.17 -3.56
C TYR A 37 29.38 32.88 -4.77
N TYR A 38 30.49 32.37 -5.30
CA TYR A 38 31.11 32.87 -6.51
C TYR A 38 31.11 31.87 -7.66
N LYS A 39 31.25 32.38 -8.89
CA LYS A 39 31.37 31.55 -10.09
C LYS A 39 32.77 30.91 -10.18
N SER A 40 32.85 29.60 -9.98
CA SER A 40 34.09 28.83 -10.23
C SER A 40 34.48 28.90 -11.72
N THR A 41 35.71 29.33 -11.99
CA THR A 41 36.34 29.37 -13.33
C THR A 41 37.06 28.08 -13.69
N LYS A 42 37.10 27.10 -12.78
CA LYS A 42 37.76 25.81 -13.00
C LYS A 42 36.92 24.94 -13.92
N ILE A 43 37.58 24.11 -14.73
CA ILE A 43 36.96 23.19 -15.70
C ILE A 43 35.87 22.33 -15.05
N LEU A 44 36.09 21.83 -13.83
CA LEU A 44 35.09 21.06 -13.07
C LEU A 44 33.80 21.85 -12.76
N GLY A 45 33.92 23.15 -12.50
CA GLY A 45 32.78 24.04 -12.26
C GLY A 45 31.99 24.34 -13.53
N HIS A 46 32.66 24.36 -14.69
CA HIS A 46 32.00 24.43 -16.00
C HIS A 46 31.31 23.10 -16.34
N LEU A 47 31.99 21.98 -16.12
CA LEU A 47 31.45 20.65 -16.37
C LEU A 47 30.20 20.37 -15.52
N TYR A 48 30.26 20.66 -14.22
CA TYR A 48 29.12 20.45 -13.31
C TYR A 48 27.86 21.24 -13.71
N ARG A 49 28.01 22.45 -14.27
CA ARG A 49 26.87 23.25 -14.76
C ARG A 49 26.36 22.82 -16.13
N SER A 50 27.23 22.20 -16.94
CA SER A 50 26.85 21.66 -18.24
C SER A 50 26.08 20.34 -18.14
N VAL A 51 26.12 19.69 -16.96
CA VAL A 51 25.32 18.51 -16.65
C VAL A 51 23.93 18.98 -16.22
N ASP A 52 22.98 18.90 -17.13
CA ASP A 52 21.56 19.08 -16.82
C ASP A 52 21.01 17.78 -16.23
N GLU A 53 21.03 17.67 -14.90
CA GLU A 53 20.54 16.48 -14.19
C GLU A 53 19.09 16.19 -14.57
N ASN A 54 18.22 17.21 -14.68
CA ASN A 54 16.81 17.01 -15.02
C ASN A 54 16.67 16.37 -16.41
N LYS A 55 17.46 16.83 -17.38
CA LYS A 55 17.49 16.24 -18.72
C LYS A 55 17.93 14.78 -18.69
N ILE A 56 18.99 14.46 -17.93
CA ILE A 56 19.46 13.07 -17.77
C ILE A 56 18.41 12.20 -17.08
N TRP A 57 17.76 12.71 -16.03
CA TRP A 57 16.69 12.00 -15.34
C TRP A 57 15.54 11.69 -16.28
N HIS A 58 15.07 12.66 -17.07
CA HIS A 58 13.94 12.49 -17.99
C HIS A 58 14.26 11.65 -19.23
N GLU A 59 15.45 11.80 -19.81
CA GLU A 59 15.81 11.13 -21.07
C GLU A 59 16.45 9.76 -20.87
N ASN A 60 17.32 9.61 -19.86
CA ASN A 60 18.16 8.41 -19.71
C ASN A 60 17.74 7.50 -18.55
N ILE A 61 17.08 8.03 -17.51
CA ILE A 61 16.75 7.25 -16.30
C ILE A 61 15.26 6.87 -16.25
N HIS A 62 14.36 7.78 -16.66
CA HIS A 62 12.96 7.41 -16.83
C HIS A 62 12.85 6.42 -18.00
N ARG A 63 12.75 5.13 -17.67
CA ARG A 63 12.25 4.14 -18.63
C ARG A 63 10.92 4.66 -19.14
N LYS A 64 10.83 4.93 -20.45
CA LYS A 64 9.56 5.07 -21.14
C LYS A 64 8.87 3.71 -21.05
N ILE A 65 8.13 3.49 -19.97
CA ILE A 65 7.24 2.33 -19.86
C ILE A 65 6.10 2.65 -20.83
N ASP A 66 6.05 1.91 -21.93
CA ASP A 66 4.96 2.01 -22.88
C ASP A 66 3.68 1.61 -22.14
N THR A 67 2.85 2.59 -21.79
CA THR A 67 1.59 2.41 -21.08
C THR A 67 0.44 2.07 -22.02
N GLY A 68 0.71 1.77 -23.30
CA GLY A 68 -0.26 1.37 -24.31
C GLY A 68 -0.84 -0.04 -24.15
N GLY A 69 -0.93 -0.55 -22.92
CA GLY A 69 -1.47 -1.87 -22.59
C GLY A 69 -2.73 -1.81 -21.70
N PRO A 70 -3.45 -2.94 -21.54
CA PRO A 70 -4.57 -3.03 -20.60
C PRO A 70 -4.10 -2.71 -19.18
N SER A 71 -4.96 -2.08 -18.38
CA SER A 71 -4.63 -1.71 -17.01
C SER A 71 -4.13 -2.93 -16.23
N VAL A 72 -3.16 -2.72 -15.34
CA VAL A 72 -2.66 -3.78 -14.44
C VAL A 72 -3.82 -4.42 -13.66
N TRP A 73 -4.84 -3.64 -13.35
CA TRP A 73 -6.05 -4.10 -12.66
C TRP A 73 -6.93 -4.98 -13.55
N ASP A 74 -7.06 -4.68 -14.83
CA ASP A 74 -7.81 -5.51 -15.78
C ASP A 74 -7.11 -6.86 -15.98
N GLN A 75 -5.78 -6.83 -16.07
CA GLN A 75 -4.96 -8.05 -16.13
C GLN A 75 -5.12 -8.90 -14.86
N LEU A 76 -5.10 -8.26 -13.68
CA LEU A 76 -5.32 -8.94 -12.40
C LEU A 76 -6.70 -9.60 -12.36
N LEU A 77 -7.75 -8.87 -12.70
CA LEU A 77 -9.12 -9.41 -12.71
C LEU A 77 -9.27 -10.57 -13.70
N THR A 78 -8.63 -10.47 -14.88
CA THR A 78 -8.60 -11.56 -15.87
C THR A 78 -7.92 -12.81 -15.30
N ILE A 79 -6.78 -12.66 -14.61
CA ILE A 79 -6.10 -13.80 -13.97
C ILE A 79 -7.01 -14.46 -12.93
N VAL A 80 -7.67 -13.66 -12.10
CA VAL A 80 -8.60 -14.17 -11.09
C VAL A 80 -9.76 -14.95 -11.73
N GLU A 81 -10.36 -14.43 -12.78
CA GLU A 81 -11.41 -15.12 -13.53
C GLU A 81 -10.91 -16.47 -14.08
N THR A 82 -9.71 -16.51 -14.65
CA THR A 82 -9.14 -17.77 -15.16
C THR A 82 -8.90 -18.79 -14.04
N GLU A 83 -8.49 -18.36 -12.86
CA GLU A 83 -8.28 -19.25 -11.71
C GLU A 83 -9.60 -19.77 -11.13
N ILE A 84 -10.63 -18.92 -11.04
CA ILE A 84 -11.99 -19.33 -10.61
C ILE A 84 -12.56 -20.40 -11.54
N VAL A 85 -12.43 -20.21 -12.85
CA VAL A 85 -12.88 -21.19 -13.86
C VAL A 85 -12.09 -22.50 -13.74
N LYS A 86 -10.76 -22.42 -13.55
CA LYS A 86 -9.89 -23.60 -13.38
C LYS A 86 -10.32 -24.46 -12.19
N TYR A 87 -10.68 -23.84 -11.07
CA TYR A 87 -11.08 -24.54 -9.84
C TYR A 87 -12.60 -24.80 -9.74
N LYS A 88 -13.40 -24.40 -10.74
CA LYS A 88 -14.87 -24.56 -10.80
C LYS A 88 -15.59 -24.02 -9.55
N LEU A 89 -15.17 -22.86 -9.08
CA LEU A 89 -15.77 -22.22 -7.90
C LEU A 89 -17.04 -21.45 -8.29
N ASP A 90 -18.13 -21.59 -7.54
CA ASP A 90 -19.34 -20.77 -7.68
C ASP A 90 -19.16 -19.44 -6.93
N ILE A 91 -18.33 -18.56 -7.48
CA ILE A 91 -17.99 -17.25 -6.89
C ILE A 91 -18.61 -16.16 -7.77
N ASP A 92 -19.52 -15.38 -7.21
CA ASP A 92 -20.08 -14.20 -7.87
C ASP A 92 -19.84 -12.93 -7.03
N TRP A 93 -18.94 -12.08 -7.51
CA TRP A 93 -18.60 -10.82 -6.83
C TRP A 93 -19.81 -9.87 -6.72
N LYS A 94 -20.80 -9.96 -7.63
CA LYS A 94 -21.98 -9.07 -7.61
C LYS A 94 -22.77 -9.20 -6.32
N ARG A 95 -22.83 -10.41 -5.74
CA ARG A 95 -23.56 -10.73 -4.51
C ARG A 95 -23.08 -9.90 -3.31
N ARG A 96 -21.80 -9.52 -3.28
CA ARG A 96 -21.16 -8.79 -2.16
C ARG A 96 -20.75 -7.36 -2.49
N THR A 97 -21.28 -6.80 -3.58
CA THR A 97 -20.96 -5.43 -4.00
C THR A 97 -21.35 -4.39 -2.97
N GLU A 98 -22.52 -4.50 -2.35
CA GLU A 98 -22.97 -3.56 -1.34
C GLU A 98 -22.03 -3.56 -0.11
N GLU A 99 -21.57 -4.73 0.32
CA GLU A 99 -20.61 -4.86 1.42
C GLU A 99 -19.27 -4.23 1.05
N ALA A 100 -18.78 -4.48 -0.16
CA ALA A 100 -17.54 -3.89 -0.66
C ALA A 100 -17.61 -2.36 -0.70
N TRP A 101 -18.74 -1.77 -1.10
CA TRP A 101 -18.96 -0.32 -1.05
C TRP A 101 -18.95 0.23 0.38
N LYS A 102 -19.56 -0.47 1.34
CA LYS A 102 -19.51 -0.08 2.77
C LYS A 102 -18.08 -0.08 3.30
N ILE A 103 -17.29 -1.12 3.01
CA ILE A 103 -15.89 -1.19 3.44
C ILE A 103 -15.08 -0.06 2.80
N ARG A 104 -15.27 0.20 1.50
CA ARG A 104 -14.60 1.30 0.79
C ARG A 104 -14.94 2.65 1.40
N ASN A 105 -16.21 2.92 1.72
CA ASN A 105 -16.64 4.16 2.36
C ASN A 105 -15.91 4.38 3.69
N VAL A 106 -15.91 3.37 4.57
CA VAL A 106 -15.28 3.49 5.89
C VAL A 106 -13.77 3.67 5.76
N TYR A 107 -13.13 2.97 4.81
CA TYR A 107 -11.72 3.15 4.51
C TYR A 107 -11.43 4.60 4.08
N GLU A 108 -12.13 5.08 3.06
CA GLU A 108 -11.86 6.40 2.51
C GLU A 108 -12.14 7.52 3.49
N SER A 109 -13.20 7.40 4.31
CA SER A 109 -13.50 8.38 5.35
C SER A 109 -12.40 8.41 6.41
N THR A 110 -11.99 7.25 6.94
CA THR A 110 -10.95 7.19 7.97
C THR A 110 -9.57 7.64 7.47
N ILE A 111 -9.21 7.31 6.23
CA ILE A 111 -7.97 7.82 5.63
C ILE A 111 -8.03 9.33 5.44
N SER A 112 -9.14 9.86 4.93
CA SER A 112 -9.34 11.30 4.77
C SER A 112 -9.26 12.05 6.09
N ASP A 113 -9.87 11.50 7.16
CA ASP A 113 -9.80 12.08 8.50
C ASP A 113 -8.36 12.12 9.03
N ASN A 114 -7.58 11.06 8.79
CA ASN A 114 -6.17 11.02 9.18
C ASN A 114 -5.30 11.97 8.35
N MET A 115 -5.60 12.17 7.06
CA MET A 115 -4.92 13.15 6.21
C MET A 115 -5.04 14.56 6.77
N TRP A 116 -6.18 14.91 7.38
CA TRP A 116 -6.38 16.20 8.04
C TRP A 116 -5.80 16.23 9.45
N ARG A 117 -6.05 15.20 10.26
CA ARG A 117 -5.66 15.14 11.68
C ARG A 117 -4.14 15.22 11.89
N PHE A 118 -3.37 14.55 11.04
CA PHE A 118 -1.90 14.53 11.14
C PHE A 118 -1.22 15.58 10.26
N SER A 119 -2.00 16.42 9.56
CA SER A 119 -1.46 17.56 8.83
C SER A 119 -0.90 18.60 9.80
N GLU A 120 0.26 19.16 9.47
CA GLU A 120 0.83 20.27 10.24
C GLU A 120 0.19 21.61 9.89
N ASN A 121 -0.34 21.71 8.67
CA ASN A 121 -0.96 22.91 8.13
C ASN A 121 -2.47 22.71 8.07
N ALA A 122 -3.23 23.53 8.78
CA ALA A 122 -4.70 23.52 8.73
C ALA A 122 -5.29 23.81 7.33
N ARG A 123 -4.46 24.25 6.37
CA ARG A 123 -4.86 24.56 4.98
C ARG A 123 -4.48 23.50 3.96
N SER A 124 -3.68 22.50 4.34
CA SER A 124 -3.26 21.43 3.42
C SER A 124 -3.24 20.09 4.13
N CYS A 125 -4.08 19.17 3.69
CA CYS A 125 -4.02 17.79 4.12
C CYS A 125 -2.74 17.10 3.65
N LEU A 126 -2.38 16.01 4.32
CA LEU A 126 -1.33 15.11 3.87
C LEU A 126 -1.76 14.44 2.55
N SER A 127 -0.79 14.09 1.71
CA SER A 127 -1.05 13.27 0.53
C SER A 127 -1.39 11.83 0.91
N GLU A 128 -2.13 11.14 0.04
CA GLU A 128 -2.49 9.73 0.25
C GLU A 128 -1.26 8.86 0.47
N VAL A 129 -0.18 9.09 -0.27
CA VAL A 129 1.06 8.31 -0.15
C VAL A 129 1.71 8.49 1.23
N GLU A 130 1.70 9.71 1.78
CA GLU A 130 2.24 9.98 3.12
C GLU A 130 1.44 9.26 4.21
N VAL A 131 0.12 9.30 4.11
CA VAL A 131 -0.77 8.62 5.07
C VAL A 131 -0.66 7.11 4.92
N PHE A 132 -0.73 6.60 3.70
CA PHE A 132 -0.63 5.17 3.42
C PHE A 132 0.70 4.56 3.86
N CYS A 133 1.82 5.26 3.63
CA CYS A 133 3.13 4.81 4.09
C CYS A 133 3.40 5.10 5.58
N GLY A 134 2.56 5.90 6.25
CA GLY A 134 2.77 6.32 7.62
C GLY A 134 3.97 7.25 7.80
N PHE A 135 4.31 8.04 6.78
CA PHE A 135 5.48 8.91 6.80
C PHE A 135 5.15 10.28 6.21
N ILE A 136 5.31 11.33 7.03
CA ILE A 136 5.08 12.72 6.60
C ILE A 136 6.33 13.23 5.87
N LEU A 137 6.19 13.55 4.58
CA LEU A 137 7.27 14.06 3.75
C LEU A 137 7.39 15.58 3.93
N ASN A 138 8.62 16.07 4.00
CA ASN A 138 8.88 17.51 4.02
C ASN A 138 9.44 17.94 2.66
N LYS A 139 8.79 18.91 2.02
CA LYS A 139 9.20 19.44 0.70
C LYS A 139 10.47 20.29 0.74
N LYS A 140 10.93 20.71 1.93
CA LYS A 140 12.00 21.72 2.09
C LYS A 140 13.22 21.26 2.90
N GLY A 141 13.31 19.99 3.32
CA GLY A 141 14.48 19.51 4.06
C GLY A 141 14.20 18.32 4.97
N GLY A 142 15.08 18.09 5.94
CA GLY A 142 14.97 17.00 6.92
C GLY A 142 13.72 17.11 7.79
N GLN A 143 13.24 15.95 8.24
CA GLN A 143 12.06 15.85 9.09
C GLN A 143 12.32 16.46 10.47
N THR A 144 11.42 17.36 10.93
CA THR A 144 11.52 17.92 12.28
C THR A 144 11.23 16.86 13.34
N ARG A 145 11.69 17.07 14.59
CA ARG A 145 11.41 16.13 15.69
C ARG A 145 9.91 15.91 15.89
N ARG A 146 9.11 16.98 15.81
CA ARG A 146 7.64 16.92 15.92
C ARG A 146 7.02 16.13 14.76
N GLN A 147 7.49 16.34 13.53
CA GLN A 147 7.05 15.56 12.37
C GLN A 147 7.37 14.08 12.50
N ARG A 148 8.54 13.75 13.08
CA ARG A 148 8.93 12.37 13.35
C ARG A 148 7.99 11.71 14.36
N ASP A 149 7.71 12.38 15.47
CA ASP A 149 6.80 11.88 16.49
C ASP A 149 5.36 11.74 15.94
N SER A 150 4.92 12.68 15.11
CA SER A 150 3.64 12.60 14.38
C SER A 150 3.61 11.46 13.37
N SER A 151 4.72 11.19 12.66
CA SER A 151 4.82 10.08 11.71
C SER A 151 4.77 8.73 12.41
N ILE A 152 5.40 8.60 13.59
CA ILE A 152 5.31 7.38 14.40
C ILE A 152 3.85 7.10 14.78
N LYS A 153 3.14 8.11 15.28
CA LYS A 153 1.71 7.99 15.64
C LYS A 153 0.84 7.70 14.41
N LEU A 154 1.08 8.38 13.30
CA LEU A 154 0.36 8.16 12.05
C LEU A 154 0.54 6.72 11.57
N LYS A 155 1.77 6.21 11.60
CA LYS A 155 2.07 4.83 11.23
C LYS A 155 1.32 3.83 12.12
N GLU A 156 1.33 4.03 13.44
CA GLU A 156 0.59 3.15 14.35
C GLU A 156 -0.92 3.16 14.09
N GLU A 157 -1.52 4.33 13.86
CA GLU A 157 -2.94 4.43 13.53
C GLU A 157 -3.26 3.77 12.18
N ILE A 158 -2.41 3.96 11.18
CA ILE A 158 -2.60 3.35 9.86
C ILE A 158 -2.41 1.84 9.94
N ASP A 159 -1.41 1.33 10.67
CA ASP A 159 -1.24 -0.12 10.88
C ASP A 159 -2.49 -0.73 11.56
N ARG A 160 -3.10 -0.03 12.52
CA ARG A 160 -4.35 -0.46 13.16
C ARG A 160 -5.52 -0.47 12.19
N ILE A 161 -5.73 0.62 11.44
CA ILE A 161 -6.81 0.74 10.45
C ILE A 161 -6.65 -0.32 9.37
N MET A 162 -5.44 -0.50 8.85
CA MET A 162 -5.15 -1.50 7.83
C MET A 162 -5.41 -2.92 8.34
N THR A 163 -4.99 -3.24 9.57
CA THR A 163 -5.30 -4.53 10.19
C THR A 163 -6.81 -4.74 10.34
N TRP A 164 -7.53 -3.70 10.76
CA TRP A 164 -8.99 -3.76 10.89
C TRP A 164 -9.68 -3.95 9.53
N ILE A 165 -9.28 -3.20 8.50
CA ILE A 165 -9.84 -3.30 7.14
C ILE A 165 -9.56 -4.66 6.52
N VAL A 166 -8.32 -5.14 6.61
CA VAL A 166 -7.95 -6.49 6.14
C VAL A 166 -8.79 -7.55 6.86
N LYS A 167 -9.05 -7.38 8.15
CA LYS A 167 -9.96 -8.26 8.90
C LYS A 167 -11.40 -8.14 8.39
N GLN A 168 -11.91 -6.93 8.10
CA GLN A 168 -13.26 -6.78 7.55
C GLN A 168 -13.40 -7.45 6.18
N ILE A 169 -12.38 -7.36 5.32
CA ILE A 169 -12.37 -8.00 3.99
C ILE A 169 -12.29 -9.53 4.09
N ARG A 170 -11.63 -10.10 5.12
CA ARG A 170 -11.38 -11.55 5.23
C ARG A 170 -12.34 -12.30 6.17
N ASP A 171 -12.83 -11.65 7.22
CA ASP A 171 -13.43 -12.30 8.40
C ASP A 171 -14.97 -12.14 8.47
N ARG A 172 -15.56 -11.26 7.65
CA ARG A 172 -17.03 -11.07 7.61
C ARG A 172 -17.81 -12.25 7.00
N GLY A 173 -17.14 -13.30 6.56
CA GLY A 173 -17.80 -14.57 6.23
C GLY A 173 -18.35 -15.33 7.45
N VAL A 174 -18.10 -14.87 8.69
CA VAL A 174 -18.37 -15.63 9.93
C VAL A 174 -19.53 -15.07 10.79
N GLY A 175 -20.11 -13.89 10.51
CA GLY A 175 -21.05 -13.32 11.48
C GLY A 175 -22.03 -12.28 10.94
N ASN A 176 -23.19 -12.76 10.49
CA ASN A 176 -24.51 -12.20 10.82
C ASN A 176 -25.66 -13.15 10.44
N ASP A 177 -25.41 -14.17 9.62
CA ASP A 177 -26.41 -15.21 9.28
C ASP A 177 -26.34 -16.46 10.18
N ALA A 178 -25.51 -16.45 11.23
CA ALA A 178 -25.39 -17.58 12.15
C ALA A 178 -26.47 -17.59 13.25
N GLU A 179 -27.28 -16.53 13.41
CA GLU A 179 -28.34 -16.48 14.41
C GLU A 179 -29.76 -16.77 13.87
N THR A 180 -29.96 -16.99 12.57
CA THR A 180 -31.31 -17.17 12.02
C THR A 180 -31.57 -18.41 11.16
N LEU A 181 -30.64 -19.36 11.02
CA LEU A 181 -30.99 -20.59 10.28
C LEU A 181 -30.24 -21.87 10.68
N SER A 182 -31.05 -22.87 11.06
CA SER A 182 -30.80 -24.33 10.98
C SER A 182 -29.78 -24.92 11.97
N THR A 183 -30.19 -25.59 13.05
CA THR A 183 -30.79 -26.96 13.03
C THR A 183 -30.63 -27.72 11.71
N THR A 184 -29.98 -28.89 11.80
CA THR A 184 -29.83 -29.95 10.80
C THR A 184 -28.56 -29.90 9.92
N THR A 185 -27.64 -30.81 10.26
CA THR A 185 -26.84 -31.67 9.36
C THR A 185 -26.10 -31.00 8.19
N GLU A 186 -24.77 -30.84 8.33
CA GLU A 186 -23.73 -31.18 7.32
C GLU A 186 -22.37 -30.56 7.71
N ALA A 187 -21.67 -31.23 8.64
CA ALA A 187 -20.39 -30.76 9.18
C ALA A 187 -19.16 -31.01 8.28
N SER A 188 -19.34 -31.32 6.98
CA SER A 188 -18.24 -31.67 6.06
C SER A 188 -18.00 -30.68 4.91
N ALA A 189 -18.93 -29.75 4.63
CA ALA A 189 -18.79 -28.74 3.55
C ALA A 189 -18.53 -27.30 4.05
N ALA A 190 -18.67 -27.06 5.35
CA ALA A 190 -18.51 -25.76 5.98
C ALA A 190 -17.16 -25.04 5.73
N PRO A 191 -15.98 -25.71 5.66
CA PRO A 191 -14.70 -25.01 5.56
C PRO A 191 -14.35 -24.48 4.16
N ASN A 192 -15.05 -24.88 3.10
CA ASN A 192 -14.80 -24.39 1.73
C ASN A 192 -15.68 -23.18 1.40
N ARG A 193 -16.95 -23.21 1.80
CA ARG A 193 -17.89 -22.10 1.59
C ARG A 193 -17.42 -20.77 2.22
N TRP A 194 -16.86 -20.79 3.43
CA TRP A 194 -16.38 -19.53 4.04
C TRP A 194 -15.19 -18.91 3.28
N ARG A 195 -14.37 -19.75 2.63
CA ARG A 195 -13.21 -19.27 1.84
C ARG A 195 -13.65 -18.76 0.49
N GLU A 196 -14.60 -19.44 -0.15
CA GLU A 196 -15.26 -18.96 -1.36
C GLU A 196 -15.91 -17.59 -1.07
N ASN A 197 -16.66 -17.48 0.02
CA ASN A 197 -17.23 -16.22 0.52
C ASN A 197 -16.18 -15.11 0.77
N ALA A 198 -15.02 -15.47 1.33
CA ALA A 198 -13.93 -14.52 1.55
C ALA A 198 -13.31 -14.06 0.22
N VAL A 199 -13.16 -14.95 -0.75
CA VAL A 199 -12.66 -14.61 -2.09
C VAL A 199 -13.69 -13.79 -2.87
N GLU A 200 -14.98 -14.11 -2.77
CA GLU A 200 -16.08 -13.29 -3.32
C GLU A 200 -15.99 -11.86 -2.78
N LEU A 201 -15.85 -11.68 -1.46
CA LEU A 201 -15.76 -10.35 -0.86
C LEU A 201 -14.48 -9.62 -1.27
N CYS A 202 -13.34 -10.31 -1.30
CA CYS A 202 -12.08 -9.74 -1.77
C CYS A 202 -12.19 -9.28 -3.23
N TRP A 203 -12.82 -10.09 -4.08
CA TRP A 203 -13.01 -9.78 -5.50
C TRP A 203 -13.98 -8.62 -5.70
N ALA A 204 -15.09 -8.62 -4.96
CA ALA A 204 -16.03 -7.50 -4.94
C ALA A 204 -15.33 -6.20 -4.50
N CYS A 205 -14.46 -6.24 -3.49
CA CYS A 205 -13.67 -5.08 -3.07
C CYS A 205 -12.75 -4.56 -4.17
N VAL A 206 -12.05 -5.43 -4.91
CA VAL A 206 -11.19 -5.01 -6.03
C VAL A 206 -12.02 -4.42 -7.18
N ALA A 207 -13.12 -5.09 -7.56
CA ALA A 207 -14.01 -4.63 -8.62
C ALA A 207 -14.61 -3.25 -8.29
N VAL A 208 -15.17 -3.10 -7.08
CA VAL A 208 -15.69 -1.82 -6.57
C VAL A 208 -14.61 -0.76 -6.52
N ALA A 209 -13.39 -1.11 -6.11
CA ALA A 209 -12.30 -0.16 -6.07
C ALA A 209 -11.95 0.33 -7.48
N CYS A 210 -12.01 -0.53 -8.51
CA CYS A 210 -11.73 -0.18 -9.91
C CYS A 210 -12.80 0.70 -10.55
N ILE A 211 -14.06 0.61 -10.09
CA ILE A 211 -15.15 1.46 -10.55
C ILE A 211 -14.87 2.95 -10.25
N LYS A 212 -15.06 3.80 -11.27
CA LYS A 212 -14.92 5.25 -11.17
C LYS A 212 -16.07 5.84 -10.33
N LYS A 213 -15.83 6.99 -9.72
CA LYS A 213 -16.85 7.69 -8.91
C LYS A 213 -18.15 7.96 -9.67
N GLU A 214 -18.05 8.27 -10.96
CA GLU A 214 -19.19 8.58 -11.82
C GLU A 214 -20.19 7.41 -11.92
N ASP A 215 -19.69 6.18 -11.81
CA ASP A 215 -20.48 4.95 -11.88
C ASP A 215 -20.77 4.38 -10.48
N ALA A 216 -20.48 5.13 -9.41
CA ALA A 216 -20.68 4.68 -8.04
C ALA A 216 -22.16 4.77 -7.62
N PRO A 217 -22.67 3.82 -6.82
CA PRO A 217 -24.03 3.86 -6.32
C PRO A 217 -24.21 5.01 -5.32
N VAL A 218 -25.47 5.42 -5.10
CA VAL A 218 -25.83 6.49 -4.15
C VAL A 218 -25.32 6.21 -2.72
N VAL A 219 -25.16 4.94 -2.37
CA VAL A 219 -24.62 4.47 -1.07
C VAL A 219 -23.14 4.82 -0.88
N TYR A 220 -22.42 5.15 -1.96
CA TYR A 220 -21.05 5.62 -1.90
C TYR A 220 -21.00 7.11 -1.60
N HIS A 221 -20.25 7.50 -0.57
CA HIS A 221 -20.11 8.89 -0.13
C HIS A 221 -18.64 9.33 -0.09
N GLY A 222 -17.73 8.46 -0.53
CA GLY A 222 -16.30 8.73 -0.59
C GLY A 222 -15.93 9.75 -1.67
N THR A 223 -14.72 10.29 -1.57
CA THR A 223 -14.23 11.30 -2.52
C THR A 223 -13.96 10.71 -3.90
N GLY A 224 -13.70 9.39 -3.99
CA GLY A 224 -13.35 8.70 -5.24
C GLY A 224 -11.89 8.83 -5.63
N GLU A 225 -11.12 9.60 -4.86
CA GLU A 225 -9.77 10.03 -5.22
C GLU A 225 -8.69 9.09 -4.68
N LEU A 226 -9.00 8.32 -3.63
CA LEU A 226 -8.05 7.44 -2.95
C LEU A 226 -7.83 6.14 -3.75
N GLN A 227 -6.59 5.92 -4.18
CA GLN A 227 -6.18 4.73 -4.94
C GLN A 227 -5.66 3.60 -4.06
N SER A 228 -5.26 3.89 -2.84
CA SER A 228 -4.70 2.95 -1.86
C SER A 228 -5.63 1.79 -1.53
N PHE A 229 -6.95 2.02 -1.51
CA PHE A 229 -7.93 0.96 -1.27
C PHE A 229 -7.83 -0.17 -2.31
N ARG A 230 -7.59 0.17 -3.59
CA ARG A 230 -7.42 -0.81 -4.69
C ARG A 230 -6.25 -1.74 -4.39
N VAL A 231 -5.14 -1.18 -3.91
CA VAL A 231 -3.93 -1.93 -3.58
C VAL A 231 -4.16 -2.86 -2.40
N VAL A 232 -4.85 -2.39 -1.34
CA VAL A 232 -5.17 -3.20 -0.16
C VAL A 232 -6.09 -4.37 -0.54
N ALA A 233 -7.17 -4.09 -1.26
CA ALA A 233 -8.12 -5.11 -1.71
C ALA A 233 -7.44 -6.18 -2.58
N ALA A 234 -6.58 -5.77 -3.51
CA ALA A 234 -5.85 -6.69 -4.38
C ALA A 234 -4.85 -7.56 -3.60
N CYS A 235 -4.17 -6.99 -2.60
CA CYS A 235 -3.30 -7.77 -1.72
C CYS A 235 -4.07 -8.83 -0.92
N CYS A 236 -5.27 -8.50 -0.43
CA CYS A 236 -6.15 -9.45 0.25
C CYS A 236 -6.59 -10.57 -0.70
N LEU A 237 -7.04 -10.21 -1.90
CA LEU A 237 -7.48 -11.14 -2.92
C LEU A 237 -6.38 -12.13 -3.32
N LEU A 238 -5.17 -11.65 -3.65
CA LEU A 238 -4.06 -12.50 -4.04
C LEU A 238 -3.64 -13.47 -2.93
N LYS A 239 -3.69 -13.03 -1.67
CA LYS A 239 -3.41 -13.88 -0.51
C LYS A 239 -4.45 -14.99 -0.35
N GLU A 240 -5.74 -14.67 -0.45
CA GLU A 240 -6.80 -15.68 -0.33
C GLU A 240 -6.83 -16.64 -1.50
N LEU A 241 -6.59 -16.15 -2.71
CA LEU A 241 -6.51 -16.99 -3.89
C LEU A 241 -5.34 -17.97 -3.79
N ASN A 242 -4.14 -17.50 -3.43
CA ASN A 242 -3.00 -18.39 -3.23
C ASN A 242 -3.26 -19.41 -2.10
N ASN A 243 -3.93 -19.00 -1.01
CA ASN A 243 -4.34 -19.92 0.05
C ASN A 243 -5.34 -20.98 -0.44
N LEU A 244 -6.26 -20.63 -1.34
CA LEU A 244 -7.18 -21.58 -1.99
C LEU A 244 -6.44 -22.52 -2.93
N ALA A 245 -5.59 -21.99 -3.82
CA ALA A 245 -4.82 -22.78 -4.78
C ALA A 245 -3.96 -23.84 -4.08
N ARG A 246 -3.18 -23.45 -3.06
CA ARG A 246 -2.35 -24.39 -2.27
C ARG A 246 -3.16 -25.49 -1.61
N LYS A 247 -4.40 -25.20 -1.20
CA LYS A 247 -5.30 -26.20 -0.60
C LYS A 247 -5.90 -27.14 -1.63
N MET A 248 -6.33 -26.63 -2.77
CA MET A 248 -6.86 -27.45 -3.86
C MET A 248 -5.78 -28.39 -4.42
N ASP A 249 -4.54 -27.90 -4.53
CA ASP A 249 -3.40 -28.72 -4.93
C ASP A 249 -3.05 -29.79 -3.88
N ALA A 250 -3.15 -29.45 -2.59
CA ALA A 250 -2.97 -30.41 -1.48
C ALA A 250 -4.08 -31.47 -1.44
N ALA A 251 -5.33 -31.08 -1.71
CA ALA A 251 -6.47 -32.00 -1.79
C ALA A 251 -6.33 -32.97 -2.98
N ASN A 252 -5.88 -32.48 -4.13
CA ASN A 252 -5.61 -33.31 -5.31
C ASN A 252 -4.39 -34.23 -5.13
N SER A 253 -3.41 -33.86 -4.30
CA SER A 253 -2.21 -34.66 -4.03
C SER A 253 -2.37 -35.64 -2.85
N GLY A 254 -3.43 -35.51 -2.05
CA GLY A 254 -3.64 -36.22 -0.78
C GLY A 254 -4.42 -37.55 -0.85
N GLY A 255 -4.55 -38.16 -2.03
CA GLY A 255 -5.33 -39.39 -2.24
C GLY A 255 -4.56 -40.71 -2.17
N GLY A 256 -3.35 -40.73 -1.61
CA GLY A 256 -2.45 -41.89 -1.62
C GLY A 256 -2.08 -42.42 -0.23
N PHE A 257 -3.03 -43.01 0.50
CA PHE A 257 -2.68 -43.96 1.56
C PHE A 257 -3.54 -45.22 1.43
N VAL A 258 -2.98 -46.21 0.72
CA VAL A 258 -3.54 -47.55 0.55
C VAL A 258 -2.67 -48.54 1.35
N GLY A 259 -3.20 -49.01 2.49
CA GLY A 259 -3.04 -50.36 3.07
C GLY A 259 -1.62 -50.89 3.39
N VAL A 260 -1.36 -51.89 4.23
CA VAL A 260 -2.12 -52.82 5.08
C VAL A 260 -1.08 -53.36 6.09
N GLY A 261 -1.45 -53.62 7.34
CA GLY A 261 -0.55 -54.32 8.27
C GLY A 261 -1.14 -54.61 9.64
N ARG A 262 -1.96 -55.66 9.73
CA ARG A 262 -2.46 -56.29 10.96
C ARG A 262 -1.32 -56.59 11.95
N GLY A 263 -1.55 -56.25 13.22
CA GLY A 263 -1.27 -57.10 14.39
C GLY A 263 0.20 -57.29 14.80
N GLY A 264 0.48 -57.09 16.10
CA GLY A 264 1.67 -57.68 16.72
C GLY A 264 2.40 -56.81 17.72
N ARG A 265 2.02 -56.97 18.99
CA ARG A 265 2.83 -56.81 20.20
C ARG A 265 4.36 -56.87 19.99
N GLY A 266 5.07 -55.92 20.60
CA GLY A 266 6.31 -56.22 21.33
C GLY A 266 7.63 -55.78 20.70
N GLY A 267 8.27 -54.80 21.33
CA GLY A 267 9.64 -54.94 21.83
C GLY A 267 10.82 -54.72 20.89
N LYS A 268 11.75 -53.91 21.43
CA LYS A 268 13.20 -53.78 21.15
C LYS A 268 13.67 -52.82 20.04
N ARG A 269 14.35 -51.79 20.55
CA ARG A 269 15.50 -51.10 19.95
C ARG A 269 16.40 -52.06 19.15
N MET A 270 16.85 -51.62 17.98
CA MET A 270 18.24 -51.81 17.55
C MET A 270 18.65 -50.78 16.50
N THR A 271 19.94 -50.53 16.51
CA THR A 271 20.76 -49.49 15.90
C THR A 271 20.97 -49.64 14.39
N LEU A 272 21.47 -48.54 13.80
CA LEU A 272 21.94 -48.30 12.42
C LEU A 272 22.63 -49.49 11.72
N PRO A 273 22.66 -49.46 10.38
CA PRO A 273 23.98 -49.38 9.75
C PRO A 273 24.09 -48.33 8.64
N LEU A 274 25.30 -47.78 8.58
CA LEU A 274 25.91 -47.06 7.47
C LEU A 274 26.10 -47.98 6.27
N ARG A 275 25.92 -47.44 5.06
CA ARG A 275 26.83 -47.68 3.94
C ARG A 275 26.82 -46.50 2.98
#